data_AF-A0A101FX17-F1
#
_entry.id   AF-A0A101FX17-F1
#
_cell.length_a   1.000
_cell.length_b   1.000
_cell.length_c   1.000
_cell.angle_alpha   90.00
_cell.angle_beta   90.00
_cell.angle_gamma   90.00
#
_symmetry.space_group_name_H-M   'P 1'
#
loop_
_entity.id
_entity.type
_entity.pdbx_description
1 polymer ?
#
loop_
_entity_poly.entity_id
_entity_poly.type
_entity_poly.pdbx_seq_one_letter_code
_entity_poly.pdbx_strand_id
1 'polypeptide(L)'
;MIPIKLKIEGFLSYRDPVELDFTGFNLACISGQNGAGKSALLDAITWALFGQARKRDESVINNHPSVEAAQVTFDFDYEGNRYRVQRANPRGKTSSVEFFILSQIPGEDTRWK
;
A
#
# COMPACT_ATOMS: atom_id res chain seq x y z
N MET A 1 5.12 -7.78 13.20
CA MET A 1 4.43 -7.48 11.92
C MET A 1 5.40 -7.79 10.80
N ILE A 2 5.01 -8.63 9.84
CA ILE A 2 5.87 -9.12 8.75
C ILE A 2 5.20 -8.76 7.42
N PRO A 3 5.80 -7.89 6.57
CA PRO A 3 5.26 -7.54 5.25
C PRO A 3 5.13 -8.77 4.34
N ILE A 4 4.03 -8.85 3.58
CA ILE A 4 3.79 -9.92 2.60
C ILE A 4 3.70 -9.36 1.19
N LYS A 5 2.82 -8.40 0.97
CA LYS A 5 2.61 -7.79 -0.35
C LYS A 5 2.27 -6.31 -0.22
N LEU A 6 2.82 -5.48 -1.10
CA LEU A 6 2.46 -4.08 -1.24
C LEU A 6 2.09 -3.80 -2.69
N LYS A 7 0.90 -3.24 -2.91
CA LYS A 7 0.46 -2.71 -4.20
C LYS A 7 0.27 -1.20 -4.08
N ILE A 8 0.83 -0.46 -5.03
CA ILE A 8 0.83 1.00 -5.06
C ILE A 8 0.37 1.46 -6.44
N GLU A 9 -0.54 2.43 -6.49
CA GLU A 9 -1.01 3.05 -7.73
C GLU A 9 -1.36 4.51 -7.47
N GLY A 10 -1.00 5.40 -8.40
CA GLY A 10 -1.32 6.82 -8.33
C GLY A 10 -0.80 7.55 -7.07
N PHE A 11 0.19 6.99 -6.37
CA PHE A 11 0.69 7.49 -5.08
C PHE A 11 2.09 8.08 -5.23
N LEU A 12 2.26 9.37 -4.95
CA LEU A 12 3.52 10.11 -5.03
C LEU A 12 4.26 9.84 -6.36
N SER A 13 5.46 9.23 -6.33
CA SER A 13 6.24 8.91 -7.53
C SER A 13 5.70 7.73 -8.33
N TYR A 14 4.76 6.95 -7.79
CA TYR A 14 4.18 5.76 -8.42
C TYR A 14 2.92 6.16 -9.20
N ARG A 15 3.06 6.41 -10.50
CA ARG A 15 1.91 6.69 -11.39
C ARG A 15 1.14 5.41 -11.68
N ASP A 16 1.83 4.45 -12.29
CA ASP A 16 1.26 3.20 -12.78
C ASP A 16 1.26 2.14 -11.64
N PRO A 17 0.40 1.12 -11.71
CA PRO A 17 0.35 0.07 -10.69
C PRO A 17 1.69 -0.67 -10.54
N VAL A 18 2.17 -0.76 -9.31
CA VAL A 18 3.36 -1.55 -8.96
C VAL A 18 3.02 -2.50 -7.82
N GLU A 19 3.50 -3.73 -7.91
CA GLU A 19 3.37 -4.74 -6.86
C GLU A 19 4.76 -5.19 -6.40
N LEU A 20 4.94 -5.28 -5.08
CA LEU A 20 6.14 -5.80 -4.44
C LEU A 20 5.75 -6.99 -3.55
N ASP A 21 6.33 -8.15 -3.86
CA ASP A 21 6.24 -9.36 -3.05
C ASP A 21 7.45 -9.43 -2.10
N PHE A 22 7.19 -9.35 -0.80
CA PHE A 22 8.23 -9.39 0.23
C PHE A 22 8.68 -10.82 0.57
N THR A 23 7.91 -11.84 0.17
CA THR A 23 8.24 -13.23 0.51
C THR A 23 9.47 -13.76 -0.23
N GLY A 24 9.88 -13.08 -1.30
CA GLY A 24 11.05 -13.42 -2.10
C GLY A 24 12.40 -13.01 -1.50
N PHE A 25 12.43 -12.26 -0.38
CA PHE A 25 13.68 -11.81 0.24
C PHE A 25 13.55 -11.58 1.74
N ASN A 26 14.64 -11.80 2.48
CA ASN A 26 14.73 -11.47 3.91
C ASN A 26 15.44 -10.14 4.18
N LEU A 27 16.23 -9.67 3.20
CA LEU A 27 16.96 -8.40 3.25
C LEU A 27 17.01 -7.81 1.85
N ALA A 28 16.72 -6.53 1.73
CA ALA A 28 16.79 -5.79 0.47
C ALA A 28 17.43 -4.42 0.70
N CYS A 29 18.11 -3.92 -0.33
CA CYS A 29 18.58 -2.55 -0.40
C CYS A 29 17.72 -1.78 -1.41
N ILE A 30 17.13 -0.67 -0.99
CA ILE A 30 16.39 0.23 -1.88
C ILE A 30 17.37 1.32 -2.33
N SER A 31 17.83 1.22 -3.58
CA SER A 31 18.79 2.17 -4.18
C SER A 31 18.23 2.83 -5.44
N GLY A 32 18.81 3.95 -5.84
CA GLY A 32 18.37 4.73 -7.00
C GLY A 32 18.51 6.24 -6.80
N GLN A 33 18.25 7.00 -7.86
CA GLN A 33 18.40 8.46 -7.87
C GLN A 33 17.38 9.16 -6.97
N ASN A 34 17.64 10.42 -6.61
CA ASN A 34 16.66 11.24 -5.91
C ASN A 34 15.39 11.41 -6.78
N GLY A 35 14.22 11.37 -6.14
CA GLY A 35 12.94 11.40 -6.86
C GLY A 35 12.47 10.05 -7.44
N ALA A 36 13.30 9.01 -7.44
CA ALA A 36 12.95 7.69 -8.00
C ALA A 36 11.89 6.89 -7.19
N GLY A 37 11.24 7.49 -6.19
CA GLY A 37 10.17 6.82 -5.42
C GLY A 37 10.62 6.02 -4.19
N LYS A 38 11.92 5.94 -3.87
CA LYS A 38 12.45 5.18 -2.72
C LYS A 38 11.75 5.49 -1.39
N SER A 39 11.66 6.77 -1.02
CA SER A 39 10.94 7.19 0.20
C SER A 39 9.44 7.00 0.06
N ALA A 40 8.89 7.19 -1.15
CA ALA A 40 7.46 6.98 -1.41
C ALA A 40 7.05 5.51 -1.21
N LEU A 41 7.93 4.54 -1.47
CA LEU A 41 7.70 3.13 -1.16
C LEU A 41 7.42 2.90 0.32
N LEU A 42 8.23 3.53 1.19
CA LEU A 42 8.08 3.44 2.64
C LEU A 42 6.87 4.27 3.12
N ASP A 43 6.68 5.45 2.56
CA ASP A 43 5.51 6.30 2.83
C ASP A 43 4.20 5.57 2.50
N ALA A 44 4.17 4.72 1.46
CA ALA A 44 2.97 3.96 1.09
C ALA A 44 2.55 3.01 2.22
N ILE A 45 3.51 2.34 2.88
CA ILE A 45 3.23 1.44 4.01
C ILE A 45 2.66 2.23 5.20
N THR A 46 3.30 3.32 5.60
CA THR A 46 2.82 4.14 6.73
C THR A 46 1.49 4.80 6.41
N TRP A 47 1.29 5.21 5.16
CA TRP A 47 0.04 5.82 4.72
C TRP A 47 -1.10 4.81 4.70
N ALA A 48 -0.89 3.59 4.19
CA ALA A 48 -1.90 2.54 4.27
C ALA A 48 -2.35 2.33 5.73
N LEU A 49 -1.40 2.05 6.62
CA LEU A 49 -1.66 1.72 8.03
C LEU A 49 -2.29 2.87 8.82
N PHE A 50 -1.74 4.08 8.69
CA PHE A 50 -2.03 5.18 9.62
C PHE A 50 -2.70 6.39 8.98
N GLY A 51 -2.88 6.40 7.66
CA GLY A 51 -3.33 7.58 6.91
C GLY A 51 -2.29 8.70 6.89
N GLN A 52 -1.03 8.39 7.19
CA GLN A 52 0.05 9.35 7.29
C GLN A 52 1.18 9.01 6.33
N ALA A 53 1.31 9.83 5.30
CA ALA A 53 2.56 9.99 4.56
C ALA A 53 3.29 11.21 5.16
N ARG A 54 4.32 11.72 4.44
CA ARG A 54 4.95 13.02 4.77
C ARG A 54 3.96 14.19 4.89
N LYS A 55 2.81 14.10 4.22
CA LYS A 55 1.66 15.01 4.33
C LYS A 55 0.36 14.21 4.40
N ARG A 56 -0.71 14.80 4.95
CA ARG A 56 -2.03 14.15 5.14
C ARG A 56 -3.10 14.65 4.16
N ASP A 57 -2.70 15.39 3.14
CA ASP A 57 -3.60 16.03 2.17
C ASP A 57 -3.54 15.33 0.80
N GLU A 58 -4.22 15.89 -0.20
CA GLU A 58 -4.22 15.38 -1.58
C GLU A 58 -2.84 15.32 -2.24
N SER A 59 -1.78 15.88 -1.63
CA SER A 59 -0.42 15.79 -2.17
C SER A 59 0.15 14.36 -2.19
N VAL A 60 -0.53 13.40 -1.56
CA VAL A 60 -0.22 11.96 -1.72
C VAL A 60 -0.56 11.45 -3.12
N ILE A 61 -1.46 12.10 -3.84
CA ILE A 61 -1.87 11.72 -5.20
C ILE A 61 -0.81 12.17 -6.19
N ASN A 62 -0.39 11.28 -7.08
CA ASN A 62 0.55 11.60 -8.14
C ASN A 62 0.02 12.78 -8.99
N ASN A 63 0.89 13.74 -9.31
CA ASN A 63 0.52 14.99 -9.96
C ASN A 63 0.24 14.87 -11.47
N HIS A 64 0.38 13.69 -12.06
CA HIS A 64 0.06 13.49 -13.47
C HIS A 64 -1.45 13.73 -13.70
N PRO A 65 -1.84 14.51 -14.73
CA PRO A 65 -3.25 14.91 -14.93
C PRO A 65 -4.24 13.77 -15.13
N SER A 66 -3.77 12.57 -15.52
CA SER A 66 -4.62 11.39 -15.71
C SER A 66 -4.81 10.55 -14.43
N VAL A 67 -4.20 10.95 -13.31
CA VAL A 67 -4.29 10.20 -12.04
C VAL A 67 -5.38 10.82 -11.17
N GLU A 68 -6.46 10.06 -11.00
CA GLU A 68 -7.65 10.48 -10.25
C GLU A 68 -7.64 10.03 -8.78
N ALA A 69 -6.79 9.09 -8.40
CA ALA A 69 -6.72 8.58 -7.04
C ALA A 69 -5.35 8.02 -6.69
N ALA A 70 -4.98 8.11 -5.40
CA ALA A 70 -3.93 7.30 -4.82
C ALA A 70 -4.53 6.06 -4.17
N GLN A 71 -3.95 4.89 -4.42
CA GLN A 71 -4.37 3.62 -3.83
C GLN A 71 -3.17 2.84 -3.32
N VAL A 72 -3.27 2.36 -2.09
CA VAL A 72 -2.28 1.45 -1.50
C VAL A 72 -3.00 0.28 -0.86
N THR A 73 -2.62 -0.94 -1.26
CA THR A 73 -3.01 -2.18 -0.60
C THR A 73 -1.78 -2.79 0.04
N PHE A 74 -1.86 -3.09 1.33
CA PHE A 74 -0.74 -3.64 2.07
C PHE A 74 -1.17 -4.85 2.91
N ASP A 75 -0.54 -5.97 2.61
CA ASP A 75 -0.77 -7.26 3.25
C ASP A 75 0.40 -7.56 4.19
N PHE A 76 0.10 -7.97 5.42
CA PHE A 76 1.09 -8.30 6.43
C PHE A 76 0.61 -9.36 7.41
N ASP A 77 1.55 -10.11 7.97
CA ASP A 77 1.28 -11.07 9.04
C ASP A 77 1.53 -10.44 10.42
N TYR A 78 0.62 -10.68 11.34
CA TYR A 78 0.71 -10.23 12.73
C TYR A 78 -0.02 -11.22 13.65
N GLU A 79 0.63 -11.64 14.74
CA GLU A 79 0.06 -12.55 15.75
C GLU A 79 -0.65 -13.78 15.14
N GLY A 80 -0.02 -14.41 14.14
CA GLY A 80 -0.53 -15.63 13.50
C GLY A 80 -1.65 -15.42 12.49
N ASN A 81 -2.10 -14.18 12.26
CA ASN A 81 -3.11 -13.83 11.27
C ASN A 81 -2.50 -13.05 10.11
N ARG A 82 -3.11 -13.16 8.93
CA ARG A 82 -2.79 -12.34 7.77
C ARG A 82 -3.83 -11.23 7.62
N TYR A 83 -3.37 -9.99 7.53
CA TYR A 83 -4.20 -8.81 7.41
C TYR A 83 -3.98 -8.12 6.09
N ARG A 84 -4.98 -7.35 5.67
CA ARG A 84 -4.89 -6.42 4.54
C ARG A 84 -5.47 -5.08 4.93
N VAL A 85 -4.72 -4.02 4.65
CA VAL A 85 -5.23 -2.65 4.69
C VAL A 85 -5.28 -2.12 3.26
N GLN A 86 -6.44 -1.63 2.84
CA GLN A 86 -6.61 -0.92 1.58
C GLN A 86 -7.00 0.51 1.87
N ARG A 87 -6.21 1.46 1.36
CA ARG A 87 -6.51 2.89 1.49
C ARG A 87 -6.59 3.50 0.10
N ALA A 88 -7.65 4.28 -0.12
CA ALA A 88 -7.85 5.04 -1.33
C ALA A 88 -8.07 6.52 -1.01
N ASN A 89 -7.51 7.40 -1.82
CA ASN A 89 -7.76 8.83 -1.76
C ASN A 89 -8.00 9.36 -3.18
N PRO A 90 -9.27 9.43 -3.60
CA PRO A 90 -9.64 10.03 -4.88
C PRO A 90 -9.63 11.57 -4.80
N ARG A 91 -9.24 12.23 -5.88
CA ARG A 91 -9.24 13.70 -5.98
C ARG A 91 -10.63 14.26 -5.72
N GLY A 92 -10.72 15.28 -4.88
CA GLY A 92 -11.97 15.97 -4.56
C GLY A 92 -13.02 15.10 -3.87
N LYS A 93 -12.64 13.93 -3.35
CA LYS A 93 -13.53 13.02 -2.63
C LYS A 93 -12.92 12.62 -1.29
N THR A 94 -13.77 12.05 -0.43
CA THR A 94 -13.34 11.55 0.88
C THR A 94 -12.44 10.31 0.72
N SER A 95 -11.32 10.29 1.44
CA SER A 95 -10.47 9.10 1.53
C SER A 95 -11.18 7.96 2.26
N SER A 96 -10.96 6.72 1.83
CA SER A 96 -11.49 5.52 2.49
C SER A 96 -10.37 4.63 3.02
N VAL A 97 -10.69 3.82 4.03
CA VAL A 97 -9.84 2.73 4.51
C VAL A 97 -10.71 1.49 4.72
N GLU A 98 -10.23 0.36 4.20
CA GLU A 98 -10.80 -0.96 4.42
C GLU A 98 -9.75 -1.83 5.10
N PHE A 99 -10.18 -2.60 6.09
CA PHE A 99 -9.32 -3.48 6.86
C PHE A 99 -9.92 -4.88 6.84
N PHE A 100 -9.08 -5.85 6.47
CA PHE A 100 -9.50 -7.23 6.31
C PHE A 100 -8.61 -8.16 7.12
N ILE A 101 -9.19 -9.27 7.54
CA ILE A 101 -8.48 -10.43 8.04
C ILE A 101 -8.65 -11.60 7.06
N LEU A 102 -7.58 -12.32 6.79
CA LEU A 102 -7.63 -13.48 5.92
C LEU A 102 -8.28 -14.65 6.64
N SER A 103 -9.43 -15.08 6.15
CA SER A 103 -10.14 -16.25 6.66
C SER A 103 -9.59 -17.50 5.99
N GLN A 104 -9.03 -18.40 6.78
CA GLN A 104 -8.65 -19.74 6.35
C GLN A 104 -9.57 -20.75 7.07
N ILE A 105 -10.63 -21.17 6.39
CA ILE A 105 -11.52 -22.24 6.88
C ILE A 105 -11.09 -23.53 6.19
N PRO A 106 -10.75 -24.62 6.92
CA PRO A 106 -10.42 -25.89 6.31
C PRO A 106 -11.53 -26.37 5.36
N GLY A 107 -11.22 -26.55 4.08
CA GLY A 107 -12.17 -26.97 3.04
C GLY A 107 -12.85 -25.84 2.25
N GLU A 108 -12.60 -24.57 2.55
CA GLU A 108 -13.00 -23.41 1.73
C GLU A 108 -11.80 -22.72 1.08
N ASP A 109 -12.05 -22.01 -0.02
CA ASP A 109 -11.06 -21.10 -0.60
C ASP A 109 -10.72 -19.95 0.36
N THR A 110 -9.47 -19.52 0.32
CA THR A 110 -8.97 -18.44 1.15
C THR A 110 -9.61 -17.12 0.72
N ARG A 111 -10.23 -16.39 1.67
CA ARG A 111 -10.92 -15.11 1.39
C ARG A 111 -10.63 -14.04 2.43
N TRP A 112 -10.57 -12.80 1.97
CA TRP A 112 -10.55 -11.62 2.84
C TRP A 112 -11.95 -11.39 3.41
N LYS A 113 -12.03 -11.21 4.74
CA LYS A 113 -13.25 -10.87 5.46
C LYS A 113 -13.11 -9.51 6.11
#